data_AF-A0A975QM91-F1
#
_entry.id   AF-A0A975QM91-F1
#
_cell.length_a   1.000
_cell.length_b   1.000
_cell.length_c   1.000
_cell.angle_alpha   90.00
_cell.angle_beta   90.00
_cell.angle_gamma   90.00
#
_symmetry.space_group_name_H-M   'P 1'
#
loop_
_entity.id
_entity.type
_entity.pdbx_description
1 polymer ?
#
loop_
_entity_poly.entity_id
_entity_poly.type
_entity_poly.pdbx_seq_one_letter_code
_entity_poly.pdbx_strand_id
1 'polypeptide(L)'
;MTTQTFYRLHSSTRPFSADSAWSAPWGSEFTEDGSAYTCTACDGVGDQAPEVHESCDGAGCYHCEDGYITECSDCDGTGFIDCDRGYSCTWSAADLVGYFEQQHVTLTPDMGNVLVFEGEYSGEGCDGEPLAVPVRVIETITIPELIERAANEETE
;
A
#
# COMPACT_ATOMS: atom_id res chain seq x y z
N MET A 1 23.84 -7.46 -0.17
CA MET A 1 22.43 -7.82 0.08
C MET A 1 21.99 -8.70 -1.08
N THR A 2 21.08 -9.64 -0.85
CA THR A 2 20.65 -10.58 -1.89
C THR A 2 19.42 -10.01 -2.57
N THR A 3 19.48 -9.78 -3.87
CA THR A 3 18.34 -9.32 -4.65
C THR A 3 17.42 -10.48 -5.00
N GLN A 4 16.13 -10.22 -5.05
CA GLN A 4 15.09 -11.17 -5.45
C GLN A 4 14.27 -10.60 -6.60
N THR A 5 13.57 -11.46 -7.34
CA THR A 5 12.66 -11.04 -8.40
C THR A 5 11.28 -10.80 -7.84
N PHE A 6 10.68 -9.67 -8.22
CA PHE A 6 9.37 -9.24 -7.77
C PHE A 6 8.48 -8.83 -8.94
N TYR A 7 7.17 -8.93 -8.73
CA TYR A 7 6.13 -8.50 -9.65
C TYR A 7 5.31 -7.37 -9.02
N ARG A 8 5.06 -6.30 -9.78
CA ARG A 8 4.23 -5.18 -9.32
C ARG A 8 3.41 -4.59 -10.46
N LEU A 9 2.13 -4.36 -10.23
CA LEU A 9 1.35 -3.47 -11.08
C LEU A 9 1.82 -2.03 -10.87
N HIS A 10 2.28 -1.39 -11.94
CA HIS A 10 2.74 0.00 -11.92
C HIS A 10 1.89 0.85 -12.86
N SER A 11 0.95 1.58 -12.28
CA SER A 11 0.06 2.51 -12.97
C SER A 11 0.48 3.98 -12.78
N SER A 12 1.46 4.25 -11.92
CA SER A 12 1.72 5.60 -11.44
C SER A 12 2.47 6.45 -12.46
N THR A 13 2.14 7.75 -12.51
CA THR A 13 2.91 8.79 -13.21
C THR A 13 4.29 9.04 -12.58
N ARG A 14 4.57 8.46 -11.42
CA ARG A 14 5.86 8.60 -10.73
C ARG A 14 6.91 7.67 -11.35
N PRO A 15 8.17 8.12 -11.46
CA PRO A 15 9.27 7.26 -11.88
C PRO A 15 9.37 6.04 -10.97
N PHE A 16 9.58 4.87 -11.56
CA PHE A 16 9.92 3.66 -10.82
C PHE A 16 11.41 3.66 -10.51
N SER A 17 11.79 3.98 -9.27
CA SER A 17 13.19 4.02 -8.85
C SER A 17 13.34 3.66 -7.37
N ALA A 18 14.58 3.45 -6.94
CA ALA A 18 14.87 3.24 -5.53
C ALA A 18 14.40 4.44 -4.70
N ASP A 19 14.63 5.67 -5.14
CA ASP A 19 14.33 6.89 -4.37
C ASP A 19 12.84 7.12 -4.15
N SER A 20 11.99 6.62 -5.05
CA SER A 20 10.53 6.76 -5.00
C SER A 20 9.80 5.50 -4.53
N ALA A 21 10.53 4.47 -4.08
CA ALA A 21 9.94 3.22 -3.61
C ALA A 21 9.31 3.36 -2.22
N TRP A 22 8.03 3.67 -2.21
CA TRP A 22 7.19 3.82 -1.03
C TRP A 22 5.90 3.02 -1.22
N SER A 23 5.40 2.44 -0.13
CA SER A 23 4.18 1.65 -0.14
C SER A 23 3.08 2.35 0.63
N ALA A 24 1.86 2.22 0.10
CA ALA A 24 0.62 2.56 0.76
C ALA A 24 -0.44 1.53 0.32
N PRO A 25 -1.54 1.39 1.07
CA PRO A 25 -2.66 0.55 0.66
C PRO A 25 -3.12 0.84 -0.77
N TRP A 26 -3.66 -0.18 -1.44
CA TRP A 26 -4.18 -0.02 -2.79
C TRP A 26 -5.27 1.06 -2.84
N GLY A 27 -5.15 2.00 -3.77
CA GLY A 27 -6.10 3.10 -3.95
C GLY A 27 -5.84 4.31 -3.06
N SER A 28 -4.83 4.28 -2.18
CA SER A 28 -4.47 5.44 -1.36
C SER A 28 -3.98 6.63 -2.19
N GLU A 29 -4.35 7.83 -1.74
CA GLU A 29 -3.85 9.08 -2.29
C GLU A 29 -2.54 9.48 -1.60
N PHE A 30 -1.47 9.61 -2.37
CA PHE A 30 -0.15 9.97 -1.87
C PHE A 30 0.02 11.49 -1.78
N THR A 31 0.84 11.90 -0.81
CA THR A 31 1.49 13.23 -0.78
C THR A 31 2.36 13.45 -2.03
N GLU A 32 2.74 14.71 -2.30
CA GLU A 32 3.49 15.09 -3.51
C GLU A 32 4.87 14.42 -3.60
N ASP A 33 5.60 14.35 -2.48
CA ASP A 33 6.85 13.59 -2.36
C ASP A 33 6.62 12.08 -2.18
N GLY A 34 5.37 11.70 -1.89
CA GLY A 34 4.83 10.37 -1.76
C GLY A 34 5.50 9.52 -0.70
N SER A 35 6.07 10.15 0.33
CA SER A 35 6.52 9.49 1.55
C SER A 35 5.39 9.27 2.56
N ALA A 36 4.20 9.82 2.31
CA ALA A 36 3.01 9.59 3.12
C ALA A 36 1.74 9.49 2.26
N TYR A 37 0.66 8.94 2.80
CA TYR A 37 -0.65 8.87 2.16
C TYR A 37 -1.78 9.37 3.07
N THR A 38 -2.89 9.79 2.48
CA THR A 38 -4.05 10.33 3.21
C THR A 38 -4.64 9.27 4.15
N CYS A 39 -4.79 9.62 5.42
CA CYS A 39 -5.47 8.79 6.40
C CYS A 39 -6.96 8.70 6.06
N THR A 40 -7.44 7.49 5.76
CA THR A 40 -8.84 7.23 5.41
C THR A 40 -9.77 7.25 6.62
N ALA A 41 -9.24 7.10 7.84
CA ALA A 41 -10.06 7.15 9.06
C ALA A 41 -10.53 8.58 9.38
N CYS A 42 -9.75 9.60 9.03
CA CYS A 42 -10.08 11.00 9.28
C CYS A 42 -10.15 11.84 7.99
N ASP A 43 -10.21 11.20 6.82
CA ASP A 43 -10.26 11.86 5.50
C ASP A 43 -9.21 12.98 5.32
N GLY A 44 -8.01 12.79 5.87
CA GLY A 44 -6.93 13.77 5.77
C GLY A 44 -7.05 14.99 6.70
N VAL A 45 -8.02 15.03 7.61
CA VAL A 45 -8.23 16.17 8.51
C VAL A 45 -7.32 16.12 9.74
N GLY A 46 -6.94 14.92 10.18
CA GLY A 46 -6.17 14.70 11.41
C GLY A 46 -7.04 14.56 12.66
N ASP A 47 -8.28 15.05 12.59
CA ASP A 47 -9.29 14.91 13.64
C ASP A 47 -10.46 14.04 13.17
N GLN A 48 -11.09 13.34 14.10
CA GLN A 48 -12.33 12.59 13.88
C GLN A 48 -13.54 13.29 14.53
N ALA A 49 -14.74 12.89 14.10
CA ALA A 49 -15.96 13.30 14.79
C ALA A 49 -15.86 12.88 16.27
N PRO A 50 -16.28 13.73 17.22
CA PRO A 50 -16.09 13.47 18.64
C PRO A 50 -16.76 12.15 19.04
N GLU A 51 -15.97 11.14 19.37
CA GLU A 51 -16.45 9.87 19.91
C GLU A 51 -16.43 9.91 21.44
N VAL A 52 -17.49 9.42 22.06
CA VAL A 52 -17.53 9.31 23.52
C VAL A 52 -16.48 8.27 23.93
N HIS A 53 -15.47 8.69 24.69
CA HIS A 53 -14.47 7.77 25.20
C HIS A 53 -15.18 6.65 25.97
N GLU A 54 -15.03 5.39 25.58
CA GLU A 54 -15.89 4.27 26.06
C GLU A 54 -15.92 4.11 27.60
N SER A 55 -14.90 4.64 28.30
CA SER A 55 -14.82 4.65 29.76
C SER A 55 -15.42 5.91 30.43
N CYS A 56 -15.96 6.84 29.66
CA CYS A 56 -16.42 8.15 30.11
C CYS A 56 -17.87 8.35 29.62
N ASP A 57 -18.76 8.83 30.48
CA ASP A 57 -20.19 9.00 30.21
C ASP A 57 -20.52 10.28 29.43
N GLY A 58 -19.56 10.80 28.66
CA GLY A 58 -19.66 12.08 27.96
C GLY A 58 -19.58 13.31 28.86
N ALA A 59 -19.08 13.18 30.10
CA ALA A 59 -18.91 14.29 31.05
C ALA A 59 -17.43 14.61 31.39
N GLY A 60 -16.47 14.07 30.64
CA GLY A 60 -15.04 14.16 30.94
C GLY A 60 -14.56 13.09 31.92
N CYS A 61 -13.27 12.78 31.86
CA CYS A 61 -12.59 11.86 32.77
C CYS A 61 -11.14 12.30 33.01
N TYR A 62 -10.36 11.56 33.80
CA TYR A 62 -8.98 11.98 34.08
C TYR A 62 -8.06 12.01 32.84
N HIS A 63 -8.54 11.46 31.73
CA HIS A 63 -7.85 11.39 30.43
C HIS A 63 -8.37 12.37 29.37
N CYS A 64 -9.57 12.95 29.51
CA CYS A 64 -10.10 13.95 28.58
C CYS A 64 -11.00 14.96 29.30
N GLU A 65 -10.87 16.25 28.96
CA GLU A 65 -11.56 17.33 29.67
C GLU A 65 -13.08 17.35 29.42
N ASP A 66 -13.53 16.88 28.26
CA ASP A 66 -14.92 17.00 27.80
C ASP A 66 -15.61 15.65 27.53
N GLY A 67 -14.91 14.53 27.66
CA GLY A 67 -15.47 13.18 27.52
C GLY A 67 -15.39 12.64 26.09
N TYR A 68 -14.74 13.36 25.18
CA TYR A 68 -14.64 13.02 23.78
C TYR A 68 -13.19 12.73 23.38
N ILE A 69 -13.01 11.82 22.42
CA ILE A 69 -11.77 11.65 21.67
C ILE A 69 -12.01 12.30 20.31
N THR A 70 -11.25 13.34 20.00
CA THR A 70 -11.29 14.02 18.69
C THR A 70 -10.04 13.73 17.86
N GLU A 71 -8.98 13.23 18.48
CA GLU A 71 -7.75 12.84 17.79
C GLU A 71 -8.00 11.53 17.02
N CYS A 72 -7.56 11.48 15.76
CA CYS A 72 -7.57 10.25 14.98
C CYS A 72 -6.63 9.20 15.60
N SER A 73 -7.09 7.96 15.76
CA SER A 73 -6.25 6.86 16.28
C SER A 73 -5.24 6.32 15.27
N ASP A 74 -5.47 6.59 13.98
CA ASP A 74 -4.79 5.93 12.87
C ASP A 74 -3.69 6.81 12.27
N CYS A 75 -3.64 8.09 12.62
CA CYS A 75 -2.57 9.02 12.26
C CYS A 75 -2.14 9.84 13.48
N ASP A 76 -1.02 10.53 13.37
CA ASP A 76 -0.46 11.38 14.44
C ASP A 76 -1.17 12.76 14.57
N GLY A 77 -2.42 12.86 14.12
CA GLY A 77 -3.18 14.10 14.07
C GLY A 77 -2.89 14.99 12.87
N THR A 78 -2.02 14.57 11.95
CA THR A 78 -1.73 15.34 10.71
C THR A 78 -2.71 15.07 9.58
N GLY A 79 -3.46 13.97 9.66
CA GLY A 79 -4.28 13.46 8.57
C GLY A 79 -3.52 12.59 7.57
N PHE A 80 -2.23 12.33 7.80
CA PHE A 80 -1.40 11.53 6.91
C PHE A 80 -0.74 10.38 7.67
N ILE A 81 -0.50 9.28 6.95
CA ILE A 81 0.22 8.11 7.47
C ILE A 81 1.51 7.97 6.66
N ASP A 82 2.63 7.83 7.37
CA ASP A 82 3.94 7.60 6.77
C ASP A 82 3.94 6.28 5.98
N CYS A 83 4.46 6.32 4.75
CA CYS A 83 4.59 5.16 3.91
C CYS A 83 5.73 4.26 4.37
N ASP A 84 5.53 2.95 4.31
CA ASP A 84 6.61 2.00 4.47
C ASP A 84 7.57 2.06 3.28
N ARG A 85 8.85 1.84 3.57
CA ARG A 85 9.91 1.86 2.57
C ARG A 85 9.83 0.60 1.70
N GLY A 86 9.81 0.80 0.38
CA GLY A 86 9.75 -0.25 -0.63
C GLY A 86 8.43 -0.19 -1.39
N TYR A 87 8.43 -0.67 -2.63
CA TYR A 87 7.19 -0.87 -3.36
C TYR A 87 6.52 -2.18 -2.94
N SER A 88 5.23 -2.11 -2.62
CA SER A 88 4.34 -3.28 -2.55
C SER A 88 4.42 -4.10 -3.84
N CYS A 89 4.68 -5.40 -3.70
CA CYS A 89 4.91 -6.31 -4.81
C CYS A 89 4.55 -7.73 -4.39
N THR A 90 4.80 -8.69 -5.28
CA THR A 90 4.64 -10.12 -5.00
C THR A 90 5.83 -10.91 -5.50
N TRP A 91 5.96 -12.15 -5.03
CA TRP A 91 7.06 -13.03 -5.38
C TRP A 91 6.89 -13.66 -6.78
N SER A 92 5.65 -13.80 -7.24
CA SER A 92 5.30 -14.47 -8.49
C SER A 92 4.17 -13.78 -9.24
N ALA A 93 3.94 -14.21 -10.48
CA ALA A 93 2.81 -13.76 -11.27
C ALA A 93 1.48 -14.26 -10.67
N ALA A 94 1.43 -15.52 -10.23
CA ALA A 94 0.27 -16.11 -9.57
C ALA A 94 -0.10 -15.37 -8.27
N ASP A 95 0.89 -14.99 -7.46
CA ASP A 95 0.65 -14.21 -6.24
C ASP A 95 0.07 -12.84 -6.55
N LEU A 96 0.51 -12.19 -7.64
CA LEU A 96 -0.02 -10.88 -8.04
C LEU A 96 -1.47 -10.99 -8.48
N VAL A 97 -1.81 -12.01 -9.27
CA VAL A 97 -3.21 -12.28 -9.66
C VAL A 97 -4.05 -12.58 -8.42
N GLY A 98 -3.57 -13.45 -7.54
CA GLY A 98 -4.25 -13.82 -6.30
C GLY A 98 -4.47 -12.62 -5.36
N TYR A 99 -3.54 -11.67 -5.30
CA TYR A 99 -3.73 -10.42 -4.55
C TYR A 99 -4.94 -9.63 -5.07
N PHE A 100 -5.05 -9.40 -6.39
CA PHE A 100 -6.18 -8.65 -6.95
C PHE A 100 -7.51 -9.39 -6.79
N GLU A 101 -7.51 -10.72 -6.86
CA GLU A 101 -8.71 -11.52 -6.55
C GLU A 101 -9.17 -11.34 -5.10
N GLN A 102 -8.24 -11.34 -4.13
CA GLN A 102 -8.53 -11.08 -2.72
C GLN A 102 -9.08 -9.68 -2.50
N GLN A 103 -8.59 -8.69 -3.24
CA GLN A 103 -9.09 -7.31 -3.22
C GLN A 103 -10.41 -7.12 -4.00
N HIS A 104 -10.98 -8.19 -4.56
CA HIS A 104 -12.17 -8.15 -5.43
C HIS A 104 -12.02 -7.23 -6.65
N VAL A 105 -10.80 -7.07 -7.15
CA VAL A 105 -10.46 -6.26 -8.31
C VAL A 105 -10.31 -7.17 -9.54
N THR A 106 -11.07 -6.88 -10.59
CA THR A 106 -10.86 -7.54 -11.90
C THR A 106 -9.73 -6.83 -12.64
N LEU A 107 -8.67 -7.57 -12.94
CA LEU A 107 -7.56 -7.08 -13.74
C LEU A 107 -7.99 -6.77 -15.19
N THR A 108 -7.79 -5.53 -15.64
CA THR A 108 -8.11 -5.08 -17.01
C THR A 108 -6.92 -4.41 -17.68
N PRO A 109 -6.74 -4.51 -19.02
CA PRO A 109 -5.54 -4.00 -19.70
C PRO A 109 -5.23 -2.51 -19.54
N ASP A 110 -6.21 -1.70 -19.14
CA ASP A 110 -6.10 -0.25 -18.92
C ASP A 110 -5.58 0.12 -17.52
N MET A 111 -5.43 -0.84 -16.60
CA MET A 111 -4.90 -0.56 -15.26
C MET A 111 -3.40 -0.25 -15.25
N GLY A 112 -2.68 -0.50 -16.34
CA GLY A 112 -1.26 -0.18 -16.49
C GLY A 112 -0.42 -1.37 -16.93
N ASN A 113 0.87 -1.32 -16.61
CA ASN A 113 1.80 -2.41 -16.91
C ASN A 113 2.30 -3.06 -15.62
N VAL A 114 2.70 -4.31 -15.72
CA VAL A 114 3.37 -5.03 -14.65
C VAL A 114 4.88 -4.93 -14.85
N LEU A 115 5.57 -4.51 -13.81
CA LEU A 115 7.02 -4.51 -13.76
C LEU A 115 7.49 -5.79 -13.11
N VAL A 116 8.37 -6.50 -13.81
CA VAL A 116 9.18 -7.59 -13.25
C VAL A 116 10.54 -7.00 -12.96
N PHE A 117 10.98 -7.02 -11.71
CA PHE A 117 12.19 -6.30 -11.30
C PHE A 117 13.01 -7.08 -10.28
N GLU A 118 14.32 -6.82 -10.27
CA GLU A 118 15.19 -7.23 -9.16
C GLU A 118 15.14 -6.15 -8.09
N GLY A 119 14.92 -6.53 -6.85
CA GLY A 119 14.87 -5.61 -5.71
C GLY A 119 15.48 -6.20 -4.43
N GLU A 120 15.70 -5.32 -3.47
CA GLU A 120 16.05 -5.67 -2.10
C GLU A 120 14.77 -5.70 -1.26
N TYR A 121 14.48 -6.85 -0.63
CA TYR A 121 13.35 -6.98 0.29
C TYR A 121 13.54 -6.07 1.51
N SER A 122 12.54 -5.24 1.80
CA SER A 122 12.58 -4.23 2.87
C SER A 122 11.61 -4.50 4.02
N GLY A 123 10.73 -5.50 3.91
CA GLY A 123 9.75 -5.84 4.93
C GLY A 123 8.42 -6.32 4.34
N GLU A 124 7.39 -6.33 5.16
CA GLU A 124 6.01 -6.61 4.74
C GLU A 124 5.19 -5.31 4.81
N GLY A 125 4.29 -5.13 3.85
CA GLY A 125 3.35 -4.02 3.81
C GLY A 125 2.15 -4.26 4.71
N CYS A 126 1.21 -3.32 4.67
CA CYS A 126 0.00 -3.36 5.50
C CYS A 126 -0.89 -4.58 5.22
N ASP A 127 -0.84 -5.13 4.01
CA ASP A 127 -1.63 -6.30 3.62
C ASP A 127 -0.81 -7.61 3.75
N GLY A 128 0.39 -7.56 4.35
CA GLY A 128 1.30 -8.68 4.48
C GLY A 128 2.07 -9.02 3.19
N GLU A 129 1.99 -8.16 2.18
CA GLU A 129 2.69 -8.32 0.92
C GLU A 129 4.16 -7.88 1.04
N PRO A 130 5.10 -8.48 0.28
CA PRO A 130 6.48 -8.06 0.34
C PRO A 130 6.66 -6.63 -0.15
N LEU A 131 7.51 -5.88 0.55
CA LEU A 131 8.02 -4.60 0.10
C LEU A 131 9.42 -4.79 -0.47
N ALA A 132 9.68 -4.15 -1.61
CA ALA A 132 10.99 -4.20 -2.24
C ALA A 132 11.46 -2.85 -2.76
N VAL A 133 12.73 -2.53 -2.50
CA VAL A 133 13.42 -1.39 -3.12
C VAL A 133 14.03 -1.86 -4.44
N PRO A 134 13.64 -1.30 -5.59
CA PRO A 134 14.10 -1.79 -6.88
C PRO A 134 15.57 -1.47 -7.12
N VAL A 135 16.29 -2.45 -7.66
CA VAL A 135 17.67 -2.32 -8.14
C VAL A 135 17.67 -2.16 -9.66
N ARG A 136 16.88 -2.96 -10.38
CA ARG A 136 16.68 -2.81 -11.83
C ARG A 136 15.38 -3.46 -12.29
N VAL A 137 14.78 -2.89 -13.33
CA VAL A 137 13.68 -3.55 -14.06
C VAL A 137 14.28 -4.64 -14.95
N ILE A 138 13.73 -5.85 -14.87
CA ILE A 138 14.06 -6.98 -15.73
C ILE A 138 13.20 -6.90 -17.00
N GLU A 139 11.91 -6.68 -16.82
CA GLU A 139 10.92 -6.73 -17.88
C GLU A 139 9.69 -5.87 -17.53
N THR A 140 9.00 -5.38 -18.56
CA THR A 140 7.67 -4.80 -18.44
C THR A 140 6.71 -5.65 -19.26
N ILE A 141 5.68 -6.18 -18.61
CA ILE A 141 4.66 -7.03 -19.24
C ILE A 141 3.28 -6.38 -19.09
N THR A 142 2.39 -6.75 -20.00
CA THR A 142 0.98 -6.38 -19.96
C THR A 142 0.20 -7.26 -19.00
N ILE A 143 -1.01 -6.84 -18.63
CA ILE A 143 -1.91 -7.63 -17.78
C ILE A 143 -2.31 -8.97 -18.43
N PRO A 144 -2.62 -9.06 -19.74
CA PRO A 144 -2.83 -10.34 -20.39
C PRO A 144 -1.63 -11.30 -20.27
N GLU A 145 -0.40 -10.80 -20.41
CA GLU A 145 0.82 -11.59 -20.24
C GLU A 145 1.02 -12.03 -18.78
N LEU A 146 0.66 -11.18 -17.80
CA LEU A 146 0.65 -11.56 -16.39
C LEU A 146 -0.29 -12.75 -16.15
N ILE A 147 -1.53 -12.67 -16.65
CA ILE A 147 -2.55 -13.73 -16.48
C ILE A 147 -2.08 -15.03 -17.12
N GLU A 148 -1.51 -14.96 -18.33
CA GLU A 148 -0.94 -16.13 -19.00
C GLU A 148 0.21 -16.75 -18.20
N ARG A 149 1.11 -15.93 -17.61
CA ARG A 149 2.20 -16.43 -16.75
C ARG A 149 1.68 -17.08 -15.48
N ALA A 150 0.73 -16.45 -14.79
CA ALA A 150 0.12 -17.00 -13.58
C ALA A 150 -0.50 -18.39 -13.83
N ALA A 151 -1.24 -18.56 -14.93
CA ALA A 151 -1.84 -19.85 -15.29
C ALA A 151 -0.79 -20.95 -15.57
N ASN A 152 0.39 -20.58 -16.08
CA ASN A 152 1.47 -21.52 -16.31
C ASN A 152 2.21 -21.90 -15.02
N GLU A 153 2.30 -21.00 -14.03
CA GLU A 153 2.91 -21.28 -12.72
C GLU A 153 2.08 -22.26 -11.89
N GLU A 154 0.75 -22.27 -12.03
CA GLU A 154 -0.14 -23.21 -11.31
C GLU A 154 -0.11 -24.65 -11.87
N THR A 155 0.49 -24.85 -13.04
CA THR A 155 0.54 -26.17 -13.70
C THR A 155 1.87 -26.92 -13.53
N GLU A 156 2.86 -26.32 -12.85
CA GLU A 156 4.14 -26.94 -12.49
C GLU A 156 4.14 -27.54 -11.06
#